data_AF-A0A6G7C9L0-F1
#
_entry.id   AF-A0A6G7C9L0-F1
#
_cell.length_a   1.000
_cell.length_b   1.000
_cell.length_c   1.000
_cell.angle_alpha   90.00
_cell.angle_beta   90.00
_cell.angle_gamma   90.00
#
_symmetry.space_group_name_H-M   'P 1'
#
loop_
_entity.id
_entity.type
_entity.pdbx_description
1 polymer ?
#
loop_
_entity_poly.entity_id
_entity_poly.type
_entity_poly.pdbx_seq_one_letter_code
_entity_poly.pdbx_strand_id
1 'polypeptide(L)'
;MIRFEFPKIIKPNNFTTLLANLEDAFKMENKSISNVKIDLTKVTKTSLLGILMNYKFIEYTYKNNCFRRPEMIVNKYVEQQWEKYGFTDLIYSFVSNKDISEKGYKKLEVKVDEKFIIAPQALLRSNDYSETALKNNFLPKIENYYQENEKVVSMIFLCLSEILLNFWEHAIDDTNSILVAEGNKNQIEIVCADTGNGIITSLNKVLDESIISKSDKLKKAVEKGITSKKMSNHMGYGLWILNQIATKTNGRFHIYSEGASFKNDFGKELTNSCGYWKGTIIYLSLPLLKPITLSDIEDHNEGDLSKIKINW
;
A
#
# COMPACT_ATOMS: atom_id res chain seq x y z
N MET A 1 10.43 25.60 16.07
CA MET A 1 11.00 24.35 15.55
C MET A 1 9.84 23.39 15.34
N ILE A 2 9.60 22.95 14.11
CA ILE A 2 8.53 21.97 13.80
C ILE A 2 9.12 20.58 13.96
N ARG A 3 8.39 19.66 14.59
CA ARG A 3 8.84 18.29 14.82
C ARG A 3 7.76 17.30 14.39
N PHE A 4 8.12 16.41 13.48
CA PHE A 4 7.32 15.26 13.10
C PHE A 4 7.81 14.05 13.89
N GLU A 5 7.08 13.70 14.95
CA GLU A 5 7.43 12.59 15.85
C GLU A 5 6.74 11.29 15.42
N PHE A 6 7.52 10.24 15.19
CA PHE A 6 6.99 8.90 14.97
C PHE A 6 6.69 8.22 16.33
N PRO A 7 5.54 7.53 16.47
CA PRO A 7 5.14 6.94 17.74
C PRO A 7 6.02 5.74 18.09
N LYS A 8 6.09 5.42 19.40
CA LYS A 8 6.95 4.34 19.91
C LYS A 8 6.68 2.97 19.28
N ILE A 9 5.42 2.72 18.93
CA ILE A 9 4.96 1.49 18.29
C ILE A 9 4.20 1.91 17.03
N ILE A 10 4.55 1.37 15.87
CA ILE A 10 3.83 1.60 14.62
C ILE A 10 3.32 0.26 14.10
N LYS A 11 2.02 0.01 14.26
CA LYS A 11 1.34 -1.23 13.85
C LYS A 11 -0.01 -0.90 13.23
N PRO A 12 -0.65 -1.84 12.50
CA PRO A 12 -1.95 -1.58 11.87
C PRO A 12 -3.02 -1.04 12.84
N ASN A 13 -3.05 -1.54 14.09
CA ASN A 13 -4.05 -1.14 15.08
C ASN A 13 -3.91 0.31 15.55
N ASN A 14 -2.70 0.88 15.56
CA ASN A 14 -2.44 2.24 16.05
C ASN A 14 -1.89 3.17 14.95
N PHE A 15 -2.07 2.78 13.69
CA PHE A 15 -1.53 3.49 12.55
C PHE A 15 -2.11 4.90 12.36
N THR A 16 -3.36 5.14 12.79
CA THR A 16 -4.01 6.45 12.68
C THR A 16 -3.31 7.54 13.49
N THR A 17 -2.66 7.18 14.62
CA THR A 17 -1.83 8.12 15.39
C THR A 17 -0.63 8.60 14.57
N LEU A 18 -0.02 7.73 13.77
CA LEU A 18 1.05 8.14 12.88
C LEU A 18 0.53 9.13 11.83
N LEU A 19 -0.60 8.82 11.18
CA LEU A 19 -1.18 9.71 10.17
C LEU A 19 -1.48 11.11 10.73
N ALA A 20 -2.05 11.20 11.93
CA ALA A 20 -2.29 12.48 12.60
C ALA A 20 -0.99 13.26 12.86
N ASN A 21 0.09 12.59 13.25
CA ASN A 21 1.37 13.25 13.47
C ASN A 21 2.03 13.77 12.18
N LEU A 22 1.69 13.20 11.02
CA LEU A 22 2.33 13.52 9.74
C LEU A 22 1.51 14.48 8.87
N GLU A 23 0.20 14.63 9.13
CA GLU A 23 -0.74 15.25 8.20
C GLU A 23 -0.42 16.71 7.85
N ASP A 24 0.16 17.46 8.79
CA ASP A 24 0.49 18.86 8.58
C ASP A 24 1.58 19.06 7.51
N ALA A 25 2.41 18.05 7.24
CA ALA A 25 3.41 18.12 6.18
C ALA A 25 2.78 18.32 4.79
N PHE A 26 1.59 17.77 4.56
CA PHE A 26 0.87 17.93 3.28
C PHE A 26 0.42 19.38 3.03
N LYS A 27 0.31 20.20 4.09
CA LYS A 27 0.05 21.65 3.97
C LYS A 27 1.33 22.45 3.70
N MET A 28 2.49 21.80 3.67
CA MET A 28 3.81 22.45 3.53
C MET A 28 4.42 22.28 2.13
N GLU A 29 3.71 21.69 1.19
CA GLU A 29 4.10 21.57 -0.22
C GLU A 29 4.59 22.92 -0.79
N ASN A 30 5.78 22.91 -1.38
CA ASN A 30 6.51 24.06 -1.93
C ASN A 30 6.81 25.21 -0.97
N LYS A 31 6.65 25.02 0.35
CA LYS A 31 6.92 26.09 1.34
C LYS A 31 8.36 26.14 1.83
N SER A 32 9.16 25.09 1.61
CA SER A 32 10.57 25.03 2.02
C SER A 32 10.80 25.45 3.49
N ILE A 33 9.98 24.91 4.39
CA ILE A 33 9.99 25.28 5.82
C ILE A 33 11.33 24.92 6.44
N SER A 34 11.96 25.88 7.13
CA SER A 34 13.22 25.68 7.85
C SER A 34 12.99 25.19 9.29
N ASN A 35 14.04 24.69 9.94
CA ASN A 35 14.01 24.25 11.34
C ASN A 35 12.98 23.14 11.61
N VAL A 36 12.95 22.15 10.71
CA VAL A 36 12.10 20.96 10.79
C VAL A 36 12.93 19.76 11.25
N LYS A 37 12.39 18.99 12.20
CA LYS A 37 12.96 17.72 12.67
C LYS A 37 12.04 16.56 12.32
N ILE A 38 12.59 15.52 11.69
CA ILE A 38 11.93 14.22 11.50
C ILE A 38 12.53 13.26 12.52
N ASP A 39 11.74 12.85 13.51
CA ASP A 39 12.24 12.12 14.68
C ASP A 39 11.67 10.70 14.77
N LEU A 40 12.54 9.73 14.55
CA LEU A 40 12.27 8.30 14.66
C LEU A 40 12.94 7.67 15.89
N THR A 41 13.54 8.46 16.79
CA THR A 41 14.31 7.95 17.94
C THR A 41 13.47 7.16 18.95
N LYS A 42 12.18 7.49 19.07
CA LYS A 42 11.24 6.81 19.98
C LYS A 42 10.75 5.47 19.44
N VAL A 43 10.91 5.18 18.14
CA VAL A 43 10.37 3.98 17.51
C VAL A 43 11.10 2.74 18.01
N THR A 44 10.40 1.89 18.73
CA THR A 44 10.95 0.63 19.29
C THR A 44 10.34 -0.62 18.66
N LYS A 45 9.24 -0.46 17.93
CA LYS A 45 8.57 -1.56 17.22
C LYS A 45 7.80 -1.03 16.03
N THR A 46 7.99 -1.63 14.86
CA THR A 46 7.23 -1.29 13.65
C THR A 46 6.79 -2.55 12.89
N SER A 47 5.64 -2.50 12.22
CA SER A 47 5.24 -3.45 11.18
C SER A 47 5.77 -3.02 9.81
N LEU A 48 5.55 -3.84 8.78
CA LEU A 48 5.87 -3.52 7.39
C LEU A 48 5.22 -2.20 6.94
N LEU A 49 3.96 -2.00 7.34
CA LEU A 49 3.22 -0.75 7.12
C LEU A 49 3.96 0.47 7.67
N GLY A 50 4.44 0.41 8.91
CA GLY A 50 5.18 1.53 9.50
C GLY A 50 6.49 1.84 8.78
N ILE A 51 7.21 0.82 8.33
CA ILE A 51 8.47 0.98 7.62
C ILE A 51 8.27 1.65 6.27
N LEU A 52 7.29 1.19 5.49
CA LEU A 52 6.92 1.82 4.22
C LEU A 52 6.52 3.28 4.43
N MET A 53 5.83 3.58 5.53
CA MET A 53 5.33 4.92 5.80
C MET A 53 6.39 5.90 6.28
N ASN A 54 7.42 5.41 6.99
CA ASN A 54 8.64 6.17 7.23
C ASN A 54 9.24 6.65 5.89
N TYR A 55 9.41 5.72 4.94
CA TYR A 55 9.97 6.02 3.63
C TYR A 55 9.11 6.99 2.82
N LYS A 56 7.81 6.71 2.65
CA LYS A 56 6.92 7.53 1.81
C LYS A 56 6.78 8.96 2.34
N PHE A 57 6.78 9.14 3.67
CA PHE A 57 6.77 10.47 4.26
C PHE A 57 8.05 11.26 3.91
N ILE A 58 9.21 10.63 4.03
CA ILE A 58 10.50 11.25 3.67
C ILE A 58 10.54 11.57 2.17
N GLU A 59 10.14 10.62 1.32
CA GLU A 59 10.06 10.83 -0.12
C GLU A 59 9.15 12.01 -0.48
N TYR A 60 7.93 12.03 0.06
CA TYR A 60 6.95 13.08 -0.23
C TYR A 60 7.49 14.45 0.14
N THR A 61 8.00 14.59 1.37
CA THR A 61 8.49 15.87 1.89
C THR A 61 9.70 16.39 1.13
N TYR A 62 10.56 15.50 0.64
CA TYR A 62 11.67 15.86 -0.25
C TYR A 62 11.18 16.29 -1.63
N LYS A 63 10.43 15.44 -2.34
CA LYS A 63 9.99 15.70 -3.71
C LYS A 63 9.12 16.95 -3.86
N ASN A 64 8.35 17.27 -2.83
CA ASN A 64 7.43 18.39 -2.82
C ASN A 64 8.04 19.65 -2.16
N ASN A 65 9.36 19.68 -1.97
CA ASN A 65 10.09 20.81 -1.39
C ASN A 65 9.44 21.33 -0.09
N CYS A 66 8.96 20.42 0.75
CA CYS A 66 8.23 20.79 1.96
C CYS A 66 9.16 21.46 2.95
N PHE A 67 10.37 20.94 3.11
CA PHE A 67 11.33 21.35 4.13
C PHE A 67 12.65 21.80 3.50
N ARG A 68 13.28 22.82 4.10
CA ARG A 68 14.64 23.24 3.79
C ARG A 68 15.61 22.61 4.77
N ARG A 69 16.40 21.63 4.31
CA ARG A 69 17.43 20.92 5.10
C ARG A 69 16.87 20.39 6.44
N PRO A 70 15.86 19.52 6.43
CA PRO A 70 15.34 18.94 7.66
C PRO A 70 16.43 18.13 8.38
N GLU A 71 16.41 18.15 9.70
CA GLU A 71 17.25 17.27 10.53
C GLU A 71 16.49 15.95 10.74
N MET A 72 17.08 14.83 10.32
CA MET A 72 16.52 13.49 10.53
C MET A 72 17.29 12.79 11.64
N ILE A 73 16.57 12.37 12.69
CA ILE A 73 17.16 11.69 13.84
C ILE A 73 16.57 10.29 13.92
N VAL A 74 17.44 9.28 13.83
CA VAL A 74 17.05 7.87 13.69
C VAL A 74 17.77 7.06 14.76
N ASN A 75 17.12 6.03 15.29
CA ASN A 75 17.78 5.07 16.18
C ASN A 75 18.24 3.83 15.40
N LYS A 76 19.15 3.07 16.00
CA LYS A 76 19.71 1.84 15.42
C LYS A 76 18.65 0.80 15.03
N TYR A 77 17.56 0.71 15.80
CA TYR A 77 16.48 -0.24 15.50
C TYR A 77 15.81 0.07 14.15
N VAL A 78 15.50 1.34 13.89
CA VAL A 78 14.88 1.78 12.64
C VAL A 78 15.84 1.60 11.46
N GLU A 79 17.12 1.94 11.62
CA GLU A 79 18.14 1.73 10.58
C GLU A 79 18.24 0.25 10.18
N GLN A 80 18.23 -0.67 11.15
CA GLN A 80 18.22 -2.12 10.89
C GLN A 80 16.96 -2.56 10.13
N GLN A 81 15.80 -1.96 10.42
CA GLN A 81 14.59 -2.25 9.65
C GLN A 81 14.71 -1.74 8.21
N TRP A 82 15.25 -0.54 7.99
CA TRP A 82 15.49 -0.03 6.64
C TRP A 82 16.41 -0.94 5.83
N GLU A 83 17.47 -1.45 6.44
CA GLU A 83 18.40 -2.37 5.80
C GLU A 83 17.72 -3.69 5.44
N LYS A 84 16.99 -4.28 6.40
CA LYS A 84 16.25 -5.54 6.22
C LYS A 84 15.33 -5.48 5.01
N TYR A 85 14.54 -4.41 4.88
CA TYR A 85 13.57 -4.26 3.79
C TYR A 85 14.11 -3.49 2.58
N GLY A 86 15.39 -3.12 2.53
CA GLY A 86 15.98 -2.46 1.36
C GLY A 86 15.59 -0.98 1.16
N PHE A 87 15.18 -0.28 2.21
CA PHE A 87 14.86 1.15 2.16
C PHE A 87 16.06 2.07 2.39
N THR A 88 17.18 1.57 2.90
CA THR A 88 18.36 2.36 3.28
C THR A 88 18.84 3.27 2.15
N ASP A 89 19.13 2.69 0.99
CA ASP A 89 19.64 3.44 -0.17
C ASP A 89 18.61 4.46 -0.70
N LEU A 90 17.32 4.10 -0.67
CA LEU A 90 16.25 4.98 -1.12
C LEU A 90 16.12 6.20 -0.20
N ILE A 91 16.10 6.00 1.11
CA ILE A 91 16.00 7.08 2.09
C ILE A 91 17.23 7.99 2.01
N TYR A 92 18.44 7.42 1.99
CA TYR A 92 19.66 8.22 1.91
C TYR A 92 19.80 8.96 0.57
N SER A 93 19.21 8.46 -0.52
CA SER A 93 19.18 9.20 -1.80
C SER A 93 18.49 10.56 -1.66
N PHE A 94 17.40 10.63 -0.88
CA PHE A 94 16.68 11.87 -0.60
C PHE A 94 17.41 12.75 0.43
N VAL A 95 18.09 12.16 1.41
CA VAL A 95 18.81 12.95 2.42
C VAL A 95 20.12 13.54 1.88
N SER A 96 20.78 12.85 0.94
CA SER A 96 22.12 13.21 0.45
C SER A 96 22.13 14.13 -0.79
N ASN A 97 20.97 14.67 -1.22
CA ASN A 97 20.82 15.50 -2.43
C ASN A 97 21.41 14.87 -3.70
N LYS A 98 21.45 13.53 -3.79
CA LYS A 98 21.92 12.86 -5.00
C LYS A 98 20.69 12.47 -5.83
N ASP A 99 20.64 12.88 -7.10
CA ASP A 99 19.68 12.44 -8.13
C ASP A 99 19.83 10.93 -8.45
N ILE A 100 19.76 10.08 -7.42
CA ILE A 100 20.02 8.64 -7.45
C ILE A 100 18.72 7.83 -7.49
N SER A 101 17.55 8.48 -7.35
CA SER A 101 16.26 7.82 -7.13
C SER A 101 16.00 6.70 -8.16
N GLU A 102 16.18 6.95 -9.47
CA GLU A 102 16.00 5.92 -10.51
C GLU A 102 16.98 4.74 -10.40
N LYS A 103 18.25 4.98 -10.06
CA LYS A 103 19.24 3.91 -9.86
C LYS A 103 18.98 3.12 -8.58
N GLY A 104 18.44 3.78 -7.55
CA GLY A 104 18.01 3.14 -6.31
C GLY A 104 16.83 2.20 -6.54
N TYR A 105 15.83 2.63 -7.32
CA TYR A 105 14.67 1.79 -7.63
C TYR A 105 15.02 0.57 -8.48
N LYS A 106 15.92 0.72 -9.46
CA LYS A 106 16.37 -0.39 -10.32
C LYS A 106 17.13 -1.50 -9.59
N LYS A 107 17.63 -1.24 -8.37
CA LYS A 107 18.33 -2.25 -7.55
C LYS A 107 17.41 -3.04 -6.62
N LEU A 108 16.11 -2.73 -6.61
CA LEU A 108 15.16 -3.37 -5.72
C LEU A 108 14.71 -4.70 -6.32
N GLU A 109 15.44 -5.75 -5.97
CA GLU A 109 15.09 -7.11 -6.34
C GLU A 109 14.30 -7.81 -5.24
N VAL A 110 13.44 -8.76 -5.63
CA VAL A 110 12.76 -9.64 -4.68
C VAL A 110 13.80 -10.49 -3.97
N LYS A 111 13.75 -10.52 -2.64
CA LYS A 111 14.64 -11.31 -1.80
C LYS A 111 13.85 -12.48 -1.23
N VAL A 112 14.17 -13.69 -1.69
CA VAL A 112 13.58 -14.90 -1.12
C VAL A 112 14.56 -15.42 -0.07
N ASP A 113 14.22 -15.28 1.22
CA ASP A 113 14.91 -15.92 2.34
C ASP A 113 13.93 -16.80 3.14
N GLU A 114 14.23 -17.16 4.41
CA GLU A 114 13.26 -17.88 5.28
C GLU A 114 11.93 -17.14 5.46
N LYS A 115 11.91 -15.85 5.12
CA LYS A 115 10.74 -15.02 4.94
C LYS A 115 10.71 -14.64 3.47
N PHE A 116 9.57 -14.87 2.83
CA PHE A 116 9.34 -14.37 1.49
C PHE A 116 9.29 -12.84 1.55
N ILE A 117 10.32 -12.14 1.04
CA ILE A 117 10.40 -10.68 1.09
C ILE A 117 10.35 -10.11 -0.32
N ILE A 118 9.31 -9.33 -0.59
CA ILE A 118 9.29 -8.42 -1.74
C ILE A 118 9.80 -7.08 -1.23
N ALA A 119 11.04 -6.73 -1.61
CA ALA A 119 11.60 -5.41 -1.37
C ALA A 119 10.76 -4.33 -2.08
N PRO A 120 10.83 -3.06 -1.65
CA PRO A 120 10.12 -1.93 -2.24
C PRO A 120 10.11 -1.98 -3.77
N GLN A 121 8.97 -2.18 -4.39
CA GLN A 121 8.83 -2.15 -5.84
C GLN A 121 8.19 -0.82 -6.23
N ALA A 122 8.94 0.04 -6.92
CA ALA A 122 8.39 1.25 -7.50
C ALA A 122 7.52 0.89 -8.71
N LEU A 123 6.26 1.32 -8.68
CA LEU A 123 5.33 1.13 -9.78
C LEU A 123 5.47 2.30 -10.74
N LEU A 124 6.38 2.14 -11.71
CA LEU A 124 6.65 3.15 -12.73
C LEU A 124 5.73 2.97 -13.93
N ARG A 125 5.27 4.08 -14.51
CA ARG A 125 4.42 4.04 -15.71
C ARG A 125 5.09 3.40 -16.92
N SER A 126 6.41 3.55 -17.04
CA SER A 126 7.21 2.95 -18.11
C SER A 126 7.28 1.43 -18.05
N ASN A 127 6.95 0.84 -16.90
CA ASN A 127 6.93 -0.61 -16.75
C ASN A 127 5.58 -1.12 -17.23
N ASP A 128 5.63 -2.11 -18.13
CA ASP A 128 4.44 -2.88 -18.46
C ASP A 128 4.08 -3.74 -17.24
N TYR A 129 2.96 -3.44 -16.59
CA TYR A 129 2.34 -4.29 -15.57
C TYR A 129 1.20 -5.10 -16.17
N SER A 130 1.29 -5.42 -17.46
CA SER A 130 0.47 -6.44 -18.08
C SER A 130 0.50 -7.72 -17.24
N GLU A 131 -0.59 -8.47 -17.36
CA GLU A 131 -0.76 -9.79 -16.76
C GLU A 131 0.48 -10.69 -17.01
N THR A 132 1.05 -10.64 -18.22
CA THR A 132 2.27 -11.36 -18.59
C THR A 132 3.49 -10.91 -17.79
N ALA A 133 3.67 -9.60 -17.58
CA ALA A 133 4.78 -9.08 -16.79
C ALA A 133 4.63 -9.41 -15.29
N LEU A 134 3.41 -9.34 -14.75
CA LEU A 134 3.12 -9.72 -13.37
C LEU A 134 3.42 -11.20 -13.13
N LYS A 135 2.92 -12.07 -14.03
CA LYS A 135 3.23 -13.51 -14.01
C LYS A 135 4.73 -13.74 -14.06
N ASN A 136 5.45 -13.16 -15.02
CA ASN A 136 6.88 -13.43 -15.17
C ASN A 136 7.73 -12.93 -13.97
N ASN A 137 7.36 -11.83 -13.33
CA ASN A 137 8.19 -11.20 -12.30
C ASN A 137 7.91 -11.68 -10.87
N PHE A 138 6.66 -12.02 -10.56
CA PHE A 138 6.23 -12.34 -9.20
C PHE A 138 5.83 -13.81 -9.03
N LEU A 139 5.10 -14.39 -9.99
CA LEU A 139 4.52 -15.73 -9.84
C LEU A 139 5.58 -16.83 -9.61
N PRO A 140 6.67 -16.94 -10.40
CA PRO A 140 7.72 -17.93 -10.17
C PRO A 140 8.34 -17.86 -8.77
N LYS A 141 8.44 -16.65 -8.20
CA LYS A 141 9.05 -16.45 -6.87
C LYS A 141 8.09 -16.87 -5.76
N ILE A 142 6.80 -16.61 -5.93
CA ILE A 142 5.74 -17.03 -5.01
C ILE A 142 5.62 -18.57 -5.05
N GLU A 143 5.55 -19.14 -6.25
CA GLU A 143 5.50 -20.60 -6.48
C GLU A 143 6.70 -21.31 -5.84
N ASN A 144 7.92 -20.82 -6.12
CA ASN A 144 9.14 -21.41 -5.59
C ASN A 144 9.19 -21.40 -4.05
N TYR A 145 8.59 -20.39 -3.40
CA TYR A 145 8.60 -20.28 -1.95
C TYR A 145 7.49 -21.12 -1.27
N TYR A 146 6.28 -21.11 -1.83
CA TYR A 146 5.12 -21.80 -1.23
C TYR A 146 4.91 -23.24 -1.72
N GLN A 147 5.78 -23.75 -2.61
CA GLN A 147 6.03 -25.16 -2.94
C GLN A 147 4.79 -26.06 -2.87
N GLU A 148 4.02 -26.08 -3.96
CA GLU A 148 2.82 -26.93 -4.22
C GLU A 148 1.50 -26.57 -3.50
N ASN A 149 1.44 -25.54 -2.64
CA ASN A 149 0.14 -25.02 -2.21
C ASN A 149 -0.44 -24.05 -3.25
N GLU A 150 -0.98 -24.61 -4.35
CA GLU A 150 -1.55 -23.84 -5.47
C GLU A 150 -2.59 -22.81 -5.03
N LYS A 151 -3.42 -23.14 -4.02
CA LYS A 151 -4.42 -22.20 -3.50
C LYS A 151 -3.77 -21.01 -2.79
N VAL A 152 -2.71 -21.21 -2.00
CA VAL A 152 -1.96 -20.11 -1.37
C VAL A 152 -1.29 -19.25 -2.44
N VAL A 153 -0.62 -19.86 -3.42
CA VAL A 153 0.02 -19.14 -4.53
C VAL A 153 -1.01 -18.30 -5.28
N SER A 154 -2.14 -18.90 -5.66
CA SER A 154 -3.22 -18.23 -6.38
C SER A 154 -3.80 -17.06 -5.59
N MET A 155 -4.09 -17.27 -4.29
CA MET A 155 -4.60 -16.21 -3.41
C MET A 155 -3.63 -15.04 -3.28
N ILE A 156 -2.33 -15.31 -3.04
CA ILE A 156 -1.31 -14.26 -2.91
C ILE A 156 -1.14 -13.51 -4.22
N PHE A 157 -1.06 -14.22 -5.34
CA PHE A 157 -0.88 -13.62 -6.66
C PHE A 157 -2.08 -12.76 -7.06
N LEU A 158 -3.30 -13.22 -6.78
CA LEU A 158 -4.53 -12.45 -6.98
C LEU A 158 -4.48 -11.15 -6.16
N CYS A 159 -4.18 -11.23 -4.86
CA CYS A 159 -4.10 -10.04 -4.02
C CYS A 159 -3.04 -9.04 -4.50
N LEU A 160 -1.85 -9.53 -4.88
CA LEU A 160 -0.79 -8.69 -5.43
C LEU A 160 -1.24 -8.02 -6.73
N SER A 161 -1.86 -8.77 -7.63
CA SER A 161 -2.32 -8.26 -8.93
C SER A 161 -3.38 -7.17 -8.76
N GLU A 162 -4.38 -7.40 -7.91
CA GLU A 162 -5.43 -6.40 -7.64
C GLU A 162 -4.88 -5.13 -6.97
N ILE A 163 -3.93 -5.26 -6.05
CA ILE A 163 -3.26 -4.09 -5.45
C ILE A 163 -2.44 -3.36 -6.53
N LEU A 164 -1.63 -4.08 -7.31
CA LEU A 164 -0.78 -3.49 -8.34
C LEU A 164 -1.59 -2.75 -9.40
N LEU A 165 -2.68 -3.34 -9.91
CA LEU A 165 -3.56 -2.71 -10.90
C LEU A 165 -4.22 -1.45 -10.35
N ASN A 166 -4.69 -1.46 -9.10
CA ASN A 166 -5.26 -0.28 -8.46
C ASN A 166 -4.26 0.88 -8.42
N PHE A 167 -3.00 0.62 -8.03
CA PHE A 167 -2.01 1.69 -7.94
C PHE A 167 -1.40 2.08 -9.29
N TRP A 168 -1.23 1.15 -10.23
CA TRP A 168 -0.67 1.43 -11.55
C TRP A 168 -1.62 2.30 -12.39
N GLU A 169 -2.91 1.99 -12.39
CA GLU A 169 -3.89 2.81 -13.11
C GLU A 169 -4.08 4.21 -12.51
N HIS A 170 -3.74 4.39 -11.23
CA HIS A 170 -3.75 5.68 -10.54
C HIS A 170 -2.37 6.37 -10.49
N ALA A 171 -1.32 5.76 -11.04
CA ALA A 171 0.03 6.33 -11.12
C ALA A 171 0.17 7.45 -12.18
N ILE A 172 -0.93 8.08 -12.59
CA ILE A 172 -1.00 9.15 -13.61
C ILE A 172 -0.05 10.32 -13.28
N ASP A 173 0.25 10.54 -11.99
CA ASP A 173 1.05 11.66 -11.48
C ASP A 173 2.48 11.28 -11.03
N ASP A 174 3.06 10.14 -11.47
CA ASP A 174 4.44 9.70 -11.09
C ASP A 174 4.71 9.75 -9.56
N THR A 175 3.71 9.36 -8.77
CA THR A 175 3.75 9.47 -7.30
C THR A 175 4.59 8.38 -6.62
N ASN A 176 5.34 7.60 -7.42
CA ASN A 176 6.16 6.46 -7.03
C ASN A 176 5.44 5.57 -6.01
N SER A 177 4.33 4.97 -6.41
CA SER A 177 3.66 3.94 -5.61
C SER A 177 4.69 2.87 -5.26
N ILE A 178 4.80 2.52 -3.98
CA ILE A 178 5.73 1.49 -3.52
C ILE A 178 4.92 0.33 -2.97
N LEU A 179 5.20 -0.88 -3.46
CA LEU A 179 4.68 -2.12 -2.92
C LEU A 179 5.78 -2.86 -2.14
N VAL A 180 5.45 -3.38 -0.96
CA VAL A 180 6.32 -4.25 -0.15
C VAL A 180 5.49 -5.41 0.36
N ALA A 181 6.07 -6.60 0.41
CA ALA A 181 5.43 -7.75 1.03
C ALA A 181 6.42 -8.56 1.88
N GLU A 182 5.94 -9.15 2.97
CA GLU A 182 6.68 -10.09 3.80
C GLU A 182 5.77 -11.26 4.16
N GLY A 183 6.23 -12.49 3.97
CA GLY A 183 5.46 -13.69 4.27
C GLY A 183 6.29 -14.81 4.87
N ASN A 184 5.60 -15.75 5.49
CA ASN A 184 6.12 -17.05 5.88
C ASN A 184 5.05 -18.12 5.60
N LYS A 185 5.30 -19.37 6.00
CA LYS A 185 4.36 -20.49 5.74
C LYS A 185 2.95 -20.28 6.34
N ASN A 186 2.79 -19.39 7.32
CA ASN A 186 1.55 -19.19 8.06
C ASN A 186 0.80 -17.90 7.70
N GLN A 187 1.51 -16.87 7.25
CA GLN A 187 0.93 -15.55 7.01
C GLN A 187 1.68 -14.78 5.92
N ILE A 188 0.97 -13.88 5.24
CA ILE A 188 1.53 -12.87 4.33
C ILE A 188 1.05 -11.48 4.76
N GLU A 189 1.93 -10.49 4.74
CA GLU A 189 1.61 -9.07 4.82
C GLU A 189 1.97 -8.40 3.49
N ILE A 190 1.06 -7.61 2.93
CA ILE A 190 1.26 -6.82 1.70
C ILE A 190 0.87 -5.38 2.02
N VAL A 191 1.75 -4.44 1.68
CA VAL A 191 1.50 -3.02 1.85
C VAL A 191 1.84 -2.28 0.57
N CYS A 192 0.93 -1.44 0.11
CA CYS A 192 1.20 -0.51 -0.97
C CYS A 192 0.77 0.89 -0.60
N ALA A 193 1.59 1.89 -0.95
CA ALA A 193 1.28 3.27 -0.68
C ALA A 193 1.80 4.21 -1.77
N ASP A 194 1.00 5.21 -2.08
CA ASP A 194 1.30 6.30 -3.01
C ASP A 194 1.13 7.66 -2.34
N THR A 195 1.45 8.72 -3.08
CA THR A 195 1.07 10.09 -2.71
C THR A 195 0.32 10.85 -3.81
N GLY A 196 -0.55 10.14 -4.52
CA GLY A 196 -1.37 10.66 -5.61
C GLY A 196 -2.68 11.28 -5.16
N ASN A 197 -3.69 11.21 -6.05
CA ASN A 197 -4.99 11.84 -5.81
C ASN A 197 -5.80 11.17 -4.69
N GLY A 198 -5.62 9.87 -4.49
CA GLY A 198 -6.39 9.10 -3.51
C GLY A 198 -7.73 8.59 -4.02
N ILE A 199 -8.34 7.68 -3.24
CA ILE A 199 -9.59 7.01 -3.57
C ILE A 199 -10.78 7.96 -3.46
N ILE A 200 -10.80 8.87 -2.48
CA ILE A 200 -11.94 9.76 -2.26
C ILE A 200 -12.06 10.74 -3.43
N THR A 201 -10.97 11.42 -3.77
CA THR A 201 -10.94 12.31 -4.94
C THR A 201 -11.26 11.57 -6.24
N SER A 202 -10.81 10.31 -6.39
CA SER A 202 -11.12 9.50 -7.58
C SER A 202 -12.61 9.14 -7.67
N LEU A 203 -13.24 8.75 -6.56
CA LEU A 203 -14.65 8.38 -6.51
C LEU A 203 -15.60 9.58 -6.60
N ASN A 204 -15.19 10.78 -6.21
CA ASN A 204 -16.00 11.99 -6.38
C ASN A 204 -16.39 12.27 -7.84
N LYS A 205 -15.64 11.74 -8.81
CA LYS A 205 -15.97 11.85 -10.25
C LYS A 205 -17.22 11.06 -10.65
N VAL A 206 -17.65 10.11 -9.82
CA VAL A 206 -18.76 9.18 -10.11
C VAL A 206 -19.81 9.13 -8.99
N LEU A 207 -19.44 9.43 -7.76
CA LEU A 207 -20.34 9.55 -6.61
C LEU A 207 -20.57 11.03 -6.32
N ASP A 208 -21.84 11.42 -6.15
CA ASP A 208 -22.21 12.80 -5.83
C ASP A 208 -21.53 13.27 -4.53
N GLU A 209 -20.81 14.40 -4.62
CA GLU A 209 -20.01 14.93 -3.53
C GLU A 209 -20.85 15.39 -2.34
N SER A 210 -22.11 15.78 -2.57
CA SER A 210 -22.94 16.54 -1.63
C SER A 210 -23.63 15.69 -0.56
N ILE A 211 -23.62 14.35 -0.69
CA ILE A 211 -24.50 13.46 0.10
C ILE A 211 -23.72 12.51 1.02
N ILE A 212 -22.43 12.25 0.74
CA ILE A 212 -21.71 11.12 1.34
C ILE A 212 -20.41 11.59 2.02
N SER A 213 -20.21 11.20 3.28
CA SER A 213 -18.97 11.50 4.02
C SER A 213 -17.74 10.82 3.38
N LYS A 214 -16.53 11.32 3.63
CA LYS A 214 -15.29 10.67 3.13
C LYS A 214 -15.18 9.21 3.58
N SER A 215 -15.54 8.93 4.84
CA SER A 215 -15.56 7.57 5.41
C SER A 215 -16.53 6.66 4.67
N ASP A 216 -17.72 7.17 4.34
CA ASP A 216 -18.74 6.40 3.61
C ASP A 216 -18.35 6.19 2.15
N LYS A 217 -17.70 7.17 1.51
CA LYS A 217 -17.12 6.99 0.16
C LYS A 217 -16.07 5.88 0.15
N LEU A 218 -15.22 5.81 1.18
CA LEU A 218 -14.24 4.75 1.32
C LEU A 218 -14.90 3.38 1.58
N LYS A 219 -15.98 3.34 2.35
CA LYS A 219 -16.79 2.12 2.50
C LYS A 219 -17.39 1.66 1.18
N LYS A 220 -17.94 2.59 0.39
CA LYS A 220 -18.46 2.28 -0.95
C LYS A 220 -17.37 1.77 -1.88
N ALA A 221 -16.13 2.25 -1.75
CA ALA A 221 -15.00 1.79 -2.56
C ALA A 221 -14.75 0.27 -2.48
N VAL A 222 -15.15 -0.38 -1.38
CA VAL A 222 -14.99 -1.83 -1.18
C VAL A 222 -16.26 -2.63 -1.49
N GLU A 223 -17.33 -1.97 -1.97
CA GLU A 223 -18.56 -2.63 -2.41
C GLU A 223 -18.40 -3.19 -3.84
N LYS A 224 -19.08 -4.31 -4.09
CA LYS A 224 -19.04 -4.98 -5.40
C LYS A 224 -19.57 -4.05 -6.49
N GLY A 225 -18.78 -3.83 -7.55
CA GLY A 225 -19.22 -3.08 -8.72
C GLY A 225 -18.95 -1.57 -8.65
N ILE A 226 -18.38 -1.06 -7.55
CA ILE A 226 -18.07 0.36 -7.41
C ILE A 226 -16.73 0.66 -8.06
N THR A 227 -16.73 1.57 -9.04
CA THR A 227 -15.52 2.00 -9.75
C THR A 227 -15.62 3.45 -10.19
N SER A 228 -14.51 4.18 -10.13
CA SER A 228 -14.36 5.51 -10.74
C SER A 228 -14.10 5.46 -12.24
N LYS A 229 -13.95 4.26 -12.83
CA LYS A 229 -13.55 4.04 -14.21
C LYS A 229 -14.79 3.78 -15.08
N LYS A 230 -15.18 4.77 -15.90
CA LYS A 230 -16.24 4.59 -16.90
C LYS A 230 -15.64 3.87 -18.12
N MET A 231 -16.21 2.73 -18.52
CA MET A 231 -15.84 1.95 -19.72
C MET A 231 -14.49 1.21 -19.71
N SER A 232 -13.94 0.84 -18.55
CA SER A 232 -12.85 -0.14 -18.46
C SER A 232 -13.40 -1.55 -18.18
N ASN A 233 -12.76 -2.61 -18.70
CA ASN A 233 -13.08 -4.00 -18.36
C ASN A 233 -12.91 -4.32 -16.85
N HIS A 234 -12.31 -3.41 -16.07
CA HIS A 234 -12.20 -3.48 -14.61
C HIS A 234 -13.50 -3.00 -13.93
N MET A 235 -14.40 -3.94 -13.67
CA MET A 235 -15.76 -3.71 -13.17
C MET A 235 -15.88 -3.31 -11.68
N GLY A 236 -14.85 -2.72 -11.07
CA GLY A 236 -14.92 -2.31 -9.66
C GLY A 236 -14.97 -3.47 -8.67
N TYR A 237 -14.26 -4.56 -8.95
CA TYR A 237 -14.22 -5.75 -8.10
C TYR A 237 -12.96 -5.87 -7.26
N GLY A 238 -11.86 -5.20 -7.59
CA GLY A 238 -10.56 -5.44 -6.95
C GLY A 238 -10.55 -5.25 -5.43
N LEU A 239 -10.91 -4.05 -4.95
CA LEU A 239 -10.97 -3.77 -3.51
C LEU A 239 -12.02 -4.63 -2.79
N TRP A 240 -13.13 -4.95 -3.46
CA TRP A 240 -14.14 -5.87 -2.94
C TRP A 240 -13.58 -7.29 -2.77
N ILE A 241 -12.87 -7.83 -3.76
CA ILE A 241 -12.20 -9.14 -3.70
C ILE A 241 -11.21 -9.19 -2.54
N LEU A 242 -10.36 -8.16 -2.39
CA LEU A 242 -9.42 -8.08 -1.25
C LEU A 242 -10.15 -8.12 0.09
N ASN A 243 -11.27 -7.39 0.21
CA ASN A 243 -12.10 -7.38 1.41
C ASN A 243 -12.75 -8.76 1.67
N GLN A 244 -13.25 -9.43 0.64
CA GLN A 244 -13.82 -10.78 0.75
C GLN A 244 -12.79 -11.82 1.19
N ILE A 245 -11.59 -11.80 0.60
CA ILE A 245 -10.48 -12.68 0.98
C ILE A 245 -10.12 -12.44 2.44
N ALA A 246 -9.95 -11.18 2.86
CA ALA A 246 -9.63 -10.87 4.26
C ALA A 246 -10.73 -11.34 5.23
N THR A 247 -12.00 -11.16 4.90
CA THR A 247 -13.12 -11.67 5.71
C THR A 247 -13.10 -13.19 5.83
N LYS A 248 -13.02 -13.91 4.71
CA LYS A 248 -13.12 -15.39 4.69
C LYS A 248 -11.90 -16.09 5.26
N THR A 249 -10.71 -15.48 5.13
CA THR A 249 -9.46 -16.00 5.75
C THR A 249 -9.31 -15.62 7.22
N ASN A 250 -10.21 -14.78 7.77
CA ASN A 250 -10.03 -14.14 9.07
C ASN A 250 -8.71 -13.34 9.15
N GLY A 251 -8.40 -12.61 8.08
CA GLY A 251 -7.28 -11.70 7.96
C GLY A 251 -7.65 -10.25 8.29
N ARG A 252 -6.84 -9.32 7.77
CA ARG A 252 -7.03 -7.87 7.93
C ARG A 252 -6.85 -7.16 6.61
N PHE A 253 -7.74 -6.22 6.32
CA PHE A 253 -7.67 -5.36 5.15
C PHE A 253 -7.98 -3.92 5.53
N HIS A 254 -6.99 -3.04 5.44
CA HIS A 254 -7.13 -1.62 5.78
C HIS A 254 -6.82 -0.74 4.58
N ILE A 255 -7.58 0.33 4.45
CA ILE A 255 -7.35 1.39 3.47
C ILE A 255 -7.32 2.72 4.21
N TYR A 256 -6.37 3.58 3.87
CA TYR A 256 -6.30 4.97 4.34
C TYR A 256 -6.17 5.89 3.12
N SER A 257 -7.01 6.92 3.05
CA SER A 257 -7.00 7.87 1.93
C SER A 257 -7.60 9.20 2.40
N GLU A 258 -6.86 10.29 2.23
CA GLU A 258 -7.39 11.66 2.30
C GLU A 258 -8.16 12.03 3.59
N GLY A 259 -7.73 11.46 4.72
CA GLY A 259 -8.32 11.69 6.05
C GLY A 259 -9.46 10.74 6.42
N ALA A 260 -9.71 9.71 5.60
CA ALA A 260 -10.63 8.62 5.89
C ALA A 260 -9.89 7.29 5.98
N SER A 261 -10.45 6.38 6.78
CA SER A 261 -9.96 5.01 6.93
C SER A 261 -11.10 3.99 6.85
N PHE A 262 -10.81 2.87 6.19
CA PHE A 262 -11.62 1.66 6.20
C PHE A 262 -10.76 0.55 6.79
N LYS A 263 -11.33 -0.22 7.72
CA LYS A 263 -10.66 -1.35 8.35
C LYS A 263 -11.61 -2.53 8.40
N ASN A 264 -11.23 -3.61 7.75
CA ASN A 264 -11.74 -4.94 8.03
C ASN A 264 -10.71 -5.65 8.91
N ASP A 265 -11.03 -5.86 10.18
CA ASP A 265 -10.24 -6.69 11.08
C ASP A 265 -11.04 -7.94 11.41
N PHE A 266 -10.63 -9.10 10.89
CA PHE A 266 -11.23 -10.38 11.23
C PHE A 266 -12.73 -10.46 10.87
N GLY A 267 -13.09 -9.93 9.70
CA GLY A 267 -14.47 -9.83 9.22
C GLY A 267 -15.30 -8.70 9.85
N LYS A 268 -14.71 -7.89 10.73
CA LYS A 268 -15.38 -6.72 11.32
C LYS A 268 -14.96 -5.46 10.59
N GLU A 269 -15.90 -4.89 9.86
CA GLU A 269 -15.70 -3.65 9.10
C GLU A 269 -15.98 -2.41 9.95
N LEU A 270 -15.09 -1.42 9.85
CA LEU A 270 -15.20 -0.14 10.52
C LEU A 270 -14.67 0.97 9.61
N THR A 271 -15.37 2.09 9.54
CA THR A 271 -14.89 3.31 8.90
C THR A 271 -14.79 4.45 9.90
N ASN A 272 -13.72 5.25 9.80
CA ASN A 272 -13.48 6.39 10.67
C ASN A 272 -12.72 7.49 9.93
N SER A 273 -12.79 8.71 10.46
CA SER A 273 -11.81 9.74 10.13
C SER A 273 -10.43 9.39 10.69
N CYS A 274 -9.38 9.87 10.04
CA CYS A 274 -8.00 9.78 10.49
C CYS A 274 -7.20 11.01 10.04
N GLY A 275 -5.93 11.11 10.43
CA GLY A 275 -5.04 12.15 9.90
C GLY A 275 -4.96 12.09 8.38
N TYR A 276 -4.83 13.25 7.74
CA TYR A 276 -4.80 13.36 6.29
C TYR A 276 -3.53 12.73 5.69
N TRP A 277 -3.73 11.91 4.66
CA TRP A 277 -2.68 11.40 3.78
C TRP A 277 -3.04 11.77 2.34
N LYS A 278 -2.16 12.48 1.63
CA LYS A 278 -2.33 12.73 0.18
C LYS A 278 -2.05 11.42 -0.53
N GLY A 279 -3.06 10.81 -1.17
CA GLY A 279 -2.94 9.52 -1.86
C GLY A 279 -3.62 8.36 -1.13
N THR A 280 -3.19 7.15 -1.45
CA THR A 280 -3.77 5.90 -0.93
C THR A 280 -2.73 5.06 -0.20
N ILE A 281 -3.14 4.42 0.89
CA ILE A 281 -2.40 3.37 1.58
C ILE A 281 -3.31 2.14 1.67
N ILE A 282 -2.84 1.00 1.16
CA ILE A 282 -3.48 -0.31 1.32
C ILE A 282 -2.58 -1.19 2.19
N TYR A 283 -3.18 -1.81 3.21
CA TYR A 283 -2.57 -2.83 4.04
C TYR A 283 -3.42 -4.09 4.03
N LEU A 284 -2.78 -5.22 3.76
CA LEU A 284 -3.41 -6.54 3.75
C LEU A 284 -2.56 -7.52 4.56
N SER A 285 -3.20 -8.30 5.43
CA SER A 285 -2.54 -9.37 6.19
C SER A 285 -3.44 -10.60 6.22
N LEU A 286 -2.95 -11.71 5.67
CA LEU A 286 -3.75 -12.92 5.46
C LEU A 286 -3.09 -14.12 6.12
N PRO A 287 -3.82 -14.88 6.96
CA PRO A 287 -3.44 -16.24 7.31
C PRO A 287 -3.46 -17.15 6.08
N LEU A 288 -2.51 -18.07 5.99
CA LEU A 288 -2.34 -18.96 4.83
C LEU A 288 -2.87 -20.39 5.06
N LEU A 289 -3.36 -20.70 6.26
CA LEU A 289 -3.84 -22.05 6.61
C LEU A 289 -5.12 -22.44 5.84
N LYS A 290 -5.98 -21.46 5.54
CA LYS A 290 -7.24 -21.65 4.81
C LYS A 290 -7.29 -20.65 3.65
N PRO A 291 -6.51 -20.90 2.57
CA PRO A 291 -6.47 -19.99 1.44
C PRO A 291 -7.83 -19.93 0.74
N ILE A 292 -8.17 -18.75 0.24
CA ILE A 292 -9.44 -18.44 -0.43
C ILE A 292 -9.12 -18.05 -1.87
N THR A 293 -9.75 -18.72 -2.83
CA THR A 293 -9.68 -18.39 -4.25
C THR A 293 -10.97 -17.68 -4.70
N LEU A 294 -10.99 -17.15 -5.93
CA LEU A 294 -12.20 -16.50 -6.49
C LEU A 294 -13.42 -17.42 -6.47
N SER A 295 -13.23 -18.70 -6.75
CA SER A 295 -14.27 -19.75 -6.68
C SER A 295 -14.90 -19.90 -5.30
N ASP A 296 -14.19 -19.51 -4.22
CA ASP A 296 -14.71 -19.58 -2.86
C ASP A 296 -15.51 -18.31 -2.48
N ILE A 297 -15.47 -17.27 -3.33
CA ILE A 297 -16.12 -15.97 -3.10
C ILE A 297 -17.46 -15.87 -3.84
N GLU A 298 -17.57 -16.44 -5.04
CA GLU A 298 -18.83 -16.48 -5.81
C GLU A 298 -19.45 -17.88 -5.79
N ASP A 299 -20.74 -17.99 -5.45
CA ASP A 299 -21.52 -19.21 -5.70
C ASP A 299 -21.71 -19.35 -7.22
N HIS A 300 -21.09 -20.37 -7.79
CA HIS A 300 -21.07 -20.61 -9.23
C HIS A 300 -22.47 -20.91 -9.80
N ASN A 301 -23.07 -19.93 -10.46
CA ASN A 301 -23.99 -20.17 -11.58
C ASN A 301 -23.24 -19.84 -12.88
N GLU A 302 -23.02 -20.85 -13.74
CA GLU A 302 -22.14 -20.87 -14.92
C GLU A 302 -22.45 -19.82 -16.04
N GLY A 303 -23.30 -18.81 -15.80
CA GLY A 303 -23.67 -17.80 -16.80
C GLY A 303 -22.82 -16.53 -16.82
N ASP A 304 -22.24 -16.11 -15.69
CA ASP A 304 -21.62 -14.76 -15.56
C ASP A 304 -20.08 -14.73 -15.71
N LEU A 305 -19.43 -15.89 -15.79
CA LEU A 305 -17.99 -15.99 -16.13
C LEU A 305 -17.66 -15.53 -17.55
N SER A 306 -18.67 -15.38 -18.42
CA SER A 306 -18.51 -14.78 -19.75
C SER A 306 -18.35 -13.24 -19.71
N LYS A 307 -18.68 -12.61 -18.58
CA LYS A 307 -18.65 -11.14 -18.42
C LYS A 307 -17.51 -10.66 -17.53
N ILE A 308 -17.02 -11.48 -16.62
CA ILE A 308 -15.79 -11.22 -15.87
C ILE A 308 -14.61 -11.59 -16.78
N LYS A 309 -14.18 -10.66 -17.64
CA LYS A 309 -12.87 -10.75 -18.31
C LYS A 309 -11.76 -10.42 -17.31
N ILE A 310 -11.52 -11.32 -16.36
CA ILE A 310 -10.15 -11.53 -15.89
C ILE A 310 -9.59 -12.50 -16.93
N ASN A 311 -8.90 -11.97 -17.94
CA ASN A 311 -8.13 -12.84 -18.82
C ASN A 311 -7.04 -13.48 -17.94
N TRP A 312 -6.99 -14.81 -17.98
CA TRP A 312 -6.28 -15.65 -17.04
C TRP A 312 -4.79 -15.70 -17.25
#